data_AF-A0A0Q3M4F3-F1
#
_entry.id   AF-A0A0Q3M4F3-F1
#
_cell.length_a   1.000
_cell.length_b   1.000
_cell.length_c   1.000
_cell.angle_alpha   90.00
_cell.angle_beta   90.00
_cell.angle_gamma   90.00
#
_symmetry.space_group_name_H-M   'P 1'
#
loop_
_entity.id
_entity.type
_entity.pdbx_description
1 polymer ?
#
loop_
_entity_poly.entity_id
_entity_poly.type
_entity_poly.pdbx_seq_one_letter_code
_entity_poly.pdbx_strand_id
1 'polypeptide(L)'
;MAKKTPEQLAQEFEGRKAKGLAKGGAAFWPNIIANAVLKLTQQRSEITPQTLIAMIEREAPALEVTVRSGATEAVARLKQAIAKGS
;
A
#
# COMPACT_ATOMS: atom_id res chain seq x y z
N MET A 1 -31.20 -25.59 0.59
CA MET A 1 -30.31 -24.48 1.01
C MET A 1 -30.97 -23.17 0.61
N ALA A 2 -31.13 -22.22 1.53
CA ALA A 2 -31.69 -20.91 1.20
C ALA A 2 -30.78 -20.19 0.19
N LYS A 3 -31.34 -19.66 -0.90
CA LYS A 3 -30.59 -18.85 -1.86
C LYS A 3 -30.29 -17.49 -1.25
N LYS A 4 -29.02 -17.07 -1.30
CA LYS A 4 -28.60 -15.75 -0.84
C LYS A 4 -29.25 -14.65 -1.69
N THR A 5 -29.55 -13.52 -1.07
CA THR A 5 -30.06 -12.36 -1.80
C THR A 5 -28.94 -11.71 -2.62
N PRO A 6 -29.28 -10.93 -3.67
CA PRO A 6 -28.29 -10.16 -4.44
C PRO A 6 -27.39 -9.28 -3.56
N GLU A 7 -27.95 -8.66 -2.52
CA GLU A 7 -27.22 -7.79 -1.58
C GLU A 7 -26.19 -8.58 -0.78
N GLN A 8 -26.56 -9.78 -0.32
CA GLN A 8 -25.64 -10.68 0.40
C GLN A 8 -24.47 -11.13 -0.49
N LEU A 9 -24.73 -11.37 -1.79
CA LEU A 9 -23.70 -11.72 -2.75
C LEU A 9 -22.76 -10.55 -3.05
N ALA A 10 -23.30 -9.33 -3.19
CA ALA A 10 -22.50 -8.12 -3.38
C ALA A 10 -21.59 -7.84 -2.19
N GLN A 11 -22.11 -7.97 -0.96
CA GLN A 11 -21.32 -7.80 0.26
C GLN A 11 -20.20 -8.84 0.37
N GLU A 12 -20.45 -10.10 0.02
CA GLU A 12 -19.40 -11.12 -0.01
C GLU A 12 -18.34 -10.84 -1.07
N PHE A 13 -18.74 -10.34 -2.25
CA PHE A 13 -17.80 -9.97 -3.30
C PHE A 13 -16.88 -8.82 -2.88
N GLU A 14 -17.44 -7.75 -2.33
CA GLU A 14 -16.67 -6.62 -1.81
C GLU A 14 -15.75 -7.05 -0.65
N GLY A 15 -16.23 -7.92 0.24
CA GLY A 15 -15.42 -8.50 1.32
C GLY A 15 -14.22 -9.32 0.79
N ARG A 16 -14.43 -10.12 -0.25
CA ARG A 16 -13.34 -10.88 -0.90
C ARG A 16 -12.33 -9.96 -1.58
N LYS A 17 -12.81 -8.91 -2.26
CA LYS A 17 -11.98 -7.90 -2.91
C LYS A 17 -11.11 -7.16 -1.89
N ALA A 18 -11.71 -6.69 -0.79
CA ALA A 18 -10.98 -6.04 0.31
C ALA A 18 -9.90 -6.96 0.91
N LYS A 19 -10.22 -8.24 1.13
CA LYS A 19 -9.25 -9.24 1.61
C LYS A 19 -8.11 -9.47 0.62
N GLY A 20 -8.40 -9.47 -0.68
CA GLY A 20 -7.38 -9.56 -1.74
C GLY A 20 -6.44 -8.36 -1.74
N LEU A 21 -6.98 -7.14 -1.62
CA LEU A 21 -6.20 -5.91 -1.54
C LEU A 21 -5.32 -5.86 -0.30
N ALA A 22 -5.83 -6.28 0.86
CA ALA A 22 -5.06 -6.35 2.10
C ALA A 22 -3.89 -7.34 2.00
N LYS A 23 -4.09 -8.50 1.36
CA LYS A 23 -3.00 -9.45 1.06
C LYS A 23 -1.94 -8.84 0.15
N GLY A 24 -2.37 -8.14 -0.91
CA GLY A 24 -1.45 -7.38 -1.77
C GLY A 24 -0.67 -6.33 -0.96
N GLY A 25 -1.34 -5.59 -0.08
CA GLY A 25 -0.74 -4.61 0.81
C GLY A 25 0.40 -5.22 1.62
N ALA A 26 0.08 -6.29 2.35
CA ALA A 26 1.04 -7.03 3.18
C ALA A 26 2.22 -7.62 2.38
N ALA A 27 1.97 -8.11 1.16
CA ALA A 27 2.98 -8.75 0.32
C ALA A 27 3.97 -7.74 -0.29
N PHE A 28 3.51 -6.54 -0.66
CA PHE A 28 4.31 -5.62 -1.48
C PHE A 28 4.89 -4.44 -0.72
N TRP A 29 4.33 -4.03 0.44
CA TRP A 29 4.79 -2.83 1.15
C TRP A 29 6.31 -2.81 1.48
N PRO A 30 6.98 -3.93 1.84
CA PRO A 30 8.41 -3.89 2.13
C PRO A 30 9.23 -3.56 0.87
N ASN A 31 8.86 -4.17 -0.25
CA ASN A 31 9.54 -3.94 -1.54
C ASN A 31 9.29 -2.52 -2.06
N ILE A 32 8.12 -1.94 -1.80
CA ILE A 32 7.85 -0.54 -2.15
C ILE A 32 8.81 0.39 -1.42
N ILE A 33 9.02 0.19 -0.12
CA ILE A 33 9.96 1.00 0.66
C ILE A 33 11.39 0.80 0.16
N ALA A 34 11.81 -0.45 -0.07
CA ALA A 34 13.15 -0.75 -0.58
C ALA A 34 13.40 -0.06 -1.93
N ASN A 35 12.44 -0.11 -2.86
CA ASN A 35 12.56 0.56 -4.15
C ASN A 35 12.64 2.09 -4.02
N ALA A 36 11.84 2.68 -3.14
CA ALA A 36 11.91 4.12 -2.88
C ALA A 36 13.28 4.54 -2.31
N VAL A 37 13.83 3.76 -1.38
CA VAL A 37 15.20 3.96 -0.85
C VAL A 37 16.23 3.89 -1.97
N LEU A 38 16.19 2.84 -2.81
CA LEU A 38 17.15 2.66 -3.90
C LEU A 38 17.10 3.83 -4.90
N LYS A 39 15.90 4.33 -5.22
CA LYS A 39 15.73 5.48 -6.12
C LYS A 39 16.25 6.78 -5.52
N LEU A 40 15.97 7.05 -4.26
CA LEU A 40 16.51 8.22 -3.56
C LEU A 40 18.05 8.16 -3.48
N THR A 41 18.62 6.98 -3.23
CA THR A 41 20.07 6.75 -3.27
C THR A 41 20.65 7.06 -4.64
N GLN A 42 20.04 6.55 -5.72
CA GLN A 42 20.47 6.84 -7.10
C GLN A 42 20.43 8.34 -7.41
N GLN A 43 19.42 9.03 -6.89
CA GLN A 43 19.24 10.48 -7.02
C GLN A 43 20.14 11.30 -6.08
N ARG A 44 20.95 10.64 -5.23
CA ARG A 44 21.75 11.28 -4.16
C ARG A 44 20.90 12.21 -3.29
N SER A 45 19.63 11.86 -3.10
CA SER A 45 18.68 12.63 -2.29
C SER A 45 18.75 12.18 -0.84
N GLU A 46 18.40 13.08 0.08
CA GLU A 46 18.28 12.74 1.50
C GLU A 46 17.15 11.71 1.72
N ILE A 47 17.44 10.69 2.54
CA ILE A 47 16.49 9.63 2.86
C ILE A 47 15.87 9.92 4.22
N THR A 48 14.71 10.56 4.21
CA THR A 48 13.89 10.83 5.40
C THR A 48 12.52 10.16 5.23
N PRO A 49 11.75 9.99 6.32
CA PRO A 49 10.38 9.50 6.19
C PRO A 49 9.52 10.34 5.23
N GLN A 50 9.72 11.66 5.20
CA GLN A 50 9.00 12.58 4.32
C GLN A 50 9.38 12.39 2.86
N THR A 51 10.67 12.26 2.54
CA THR A 51 11.11 12.02 1.15
C THR A 51 10.71 10.63 0.66
N LEU A 52 10.69 9.63 1.53
CA LEU A 52 10.16 8.30 1.22
C LEU A 52 8.66 8.33 0.92
N ILE A 53 7.86 9.00 1.76
CA ILE A 53 6.41 9.13 1.54
C ILE A 53 6.15 9.83 0.19
N ALA A 54 6.81 10.96 -0.07
CA ALA A 54 6.64 11.71 -1.30
C ALA A 54 7.04 10.90 -2.54
N MET A 55 8.14 10.14 -2.47
CA MET A 55 8.56 9.23 -3.55
C MET A 55 7.49 8.16 -3.83
N ILE A 56 6.99 7.50 -2.79
CA ILE A 56 6.01 6.42 -2.91
C ILE A 56 4.68 6.95 -3.45
N GLU A 57 4.18 8.07 -2.93
CA GLU A 57 2.90 8.68 -3.36
C GLU A 57 2.97 9.14 -4.82
N ARG A 58 4.12 9.64 -5.28
CA ARG A 58 4.33 10.02 -6.69
C ARG A 58 4.25 8.84 -7.65
N GLU A 59 4.77 7.68 -7.25
CA GLU A 59 4.88 6.51 -8.14
C GLU A 59 3.68 5.57 -8.07
N ALA A 60 2.97 5.55 -6.94
CA ALA A 60 1.82 4.68 -6.71
C ALA A 60 0.76 4.68 -7.84
N PRO A 61 0.41 5.82 -8.48
CA PRO A 61 -0.59 5.84 -9.55
C PRO A 61 -0.22 5.02 -10.79
N ALA A 62 1.08 4.84 -11.07
CA ALA A 62 1.58 4.08 -12.20
C ALA A 62 1.64 2.56 -11.94
N LEU A 63 1.39 2.13 -10.70
CA LEU A 63 1.46 0.72 -10.32
C LEU A 63 0.13 0.01 -10.55
N GLU A 64 0.25 -1.28 -10.89
CA GLU A 64 -0.87 -2.23 -10.89
C GLU A 64 -1.60 -2.24 -9.55
N VAL A 65 -2.90 -2.52 -9.58
CA VAL A 65 -3.78 -2.35 -8.40
C VAL A 65 -3.31 -3.10 -7.16
N THR A 66 -2.77 -4.31 -7.33
CA THR A 66 -2.25 -5.15 -6.23
C THR A 66 -0.93 -4.61 -5.66
N VAL A 67 -0.10 -4.00 -6.49
CA VAL A 67 1.17 -3.40 -6.07
C VAL A 67 0.92 -2.03 -5.43
N ARG A 68 -0.07 -1.29 -5.94
CA ARG A 68 -0.55 -0.02 -5.39
C ARG A 68 -1.12 -0.16 -3.97
N SER A 69 -1.76 -1.28 -3.65
CA SER A 69 -2.17 -1.53 -2.26
C SER A 69 -0.96 -1.68 -1.32
N GLY A 70 0.16 -2.22 -1.81
CA GLY A 70 1.46 -2.20 -1.13
C GLY A 70 1.99 -0.79 -0.89
N ALA A 71 1.84 0.11 -1.87
CA ALA A 71 2.25 1.51 -1.72
C ALA A 71 1.40 2.25 -0.66
N THR A 72 0.09 2.00 -0.64
CA THR A 72 -0.80 2.56 0.38
C THR A 72 -0.41 2.10 1.79
N GLU A 73 -0.15 0.79 1.95
CA GLU A 73 0.28 0.20 3.21
C GLU A 73 1.64 0.74 3.67
N ALA A 74 2.60 0.89 2.74
CA ALA A 74 3.91 1.46 3.04
C ALA A 74 3.81 2.88 3.60
N VAL A 75 3.00 3.74 2.96
CA VAL A 75 2.76 5.12 3.42
C VAL A 75 2.11 5.14 4.80
N ALA A 76 1.08 4.30 5.01
CA ALA A 76 0.40 4.21 6.31
C ALA A 76 1.36 3.81 7.44
N ARG A 77 2.24 2.82 7.19
CA ARG A 77 3.26 2.38 8.15
C ARG A 77 4.30 3.44 8.45
N LEU A 78 4.79 4.16 7.44
CA LEU A 78 5.72 5.28 7.63
C LEU A 78 5.08 6.38 8.48
N LYS A 79 3.83 6.77 8.19
CA LYS A 79 3.07 7.75 8.98
C LYS A 79 2.88 7.28 10.44
N GLN A 80 2.55 6.00 10.64
CA GLN A 80 2.42 5.43 11.98
C GLN A 80 3.75 5.40 12.74
N ALA A 81 4.86 5.08 12.07
CA ALA A 81 6.19 5.05 12.67
C ALA A 81 6.64 6.45 13.12
N ILE A 82 6.40 7.48 12.30
CA ILE A 82 6.64 8.88 12.65
C ILE A 82 5.85 9.24 13.93
N ALA A 83 4.55 8.97 13.94
CA ALA A 83 3.66 9.32 15.06
C ALA A 83 4.00 8.60 16.38
N LYS A 84 4.67 7.43 16.32
CA LYS A 84 5.13 6.70 17.52
C LYS A 84 6.50 7.15 18.01
N GLY A 85 7.30 7.75 17.13
CA GLY A 85 8.67 8.20 17.44
C GLY A 85 8.73 9.65 17.94
N SER A 86 7.64 10.40 17.81
CA SER A 86 7.39 11.72 18.40
C SER A 86 6.81 11.62 19.80
#